data_AF-A0A2V8IBK4-F1
#
_entry.id   AF-A0A2V8IBK4-F1
#
_cell.length_a   1.000
_cell.length_b   1.000
_cell.length_c   1.000
_cell.angle_alpha   90.00
_cell.angle_beta   90.00
_cell.angle_gamma   90.00
#
_symmetry.space_group_name_H-M   'P 1'
#
loop_
_entity.id
_entity.type
_entity.pdbx_description
1 polymer ?
#
loop_
_entity_poly.entity_id
_entity_poly.type
_entity_poly.pdbx_seq_one_letter_code
_entity_poly.pdbx_strand_id
1 'polypeptide(L)'
;MKLDLHVSTHASFSRRGHSVLESKAWRLFYPTVGAGGHSRVILELTAPDGKLLAIDQDESALTQAGQELAVFGPRVVFVHANFREVAQVAAAHGFSGCDGVLADIGISSMMVDDPSRGFSFMREGPLDMRMDRTQPLTAAEVVNTFSEKDIADILFHYGEERRSRAIARSIVRGRPLRSTADLVRAIERVAGRPRYGRIHPATRTFQ
;
A
#
# COMPACT_ATOMS: atom_id res chain seq x y z
N MET A 1 -7.80 -9.99 -27.90
CA MET A 1 -8.63 -8.93 -27.28
C MET A 1 -8.17 -8.81 -25.83
N LYS A 2 -7.39 -7.78 -25.49
CA LYS A 2 -6.99 -7.48 -24.11
C LYS A 2 -8.20 -6.82 -23.43
N LEU A 3 -8.69 -7.40 -22.35
CA LEU A 3 -9.66 -6.75 -21.47
C LEU A 3 -8.86 -6.05 -20.38
N ASP A 4 -8.79 -4.73 -20.43
CA ASP A 4 -8.29 -3.92 -19.31
C ASP A 4 -9.35 -3.93 -18.20
N LEU A 5 -9.17 -4.80 -17.21
CA LEU A 5 -10.00 -4.85 -16.00
C LEU A 5 -9.47 -3.81 -15.01
N HIS A 6 -10.00 -2.59 -15.11
CA HIS A 6 -9.75 -1.52 -14.15
C HIS A 6 -10.83 -1.56 -13.07
N VAL A 7 -10.50 -2.06 -11.88
CA VAL A 7 -11.36 -1.96 -10.70
C VAL A 7 -10.68 -1.02 -9.71
N SER A 8 -11.14 0.24 -9.71
CA SER A 8 -10.75 1.26 -8.74
C SER A 8 -11.60 1.13 -7.48
N THR A 9 -11.09 1.63 -6.36
CA THR A 9 -11.61 1.54 -4.98
C THR A 9 -13.05 2.02 -4.76
N HIS A 10 -13.75 2.51 -5.79
CA HIS A 10 -15.18 2.83 -5.80
C HIS A 10 -15.83 2.38 -7.12
N ALA A 11 -16.14 1.09 -7.28
CA ALA A 11 -16.93 0.63 -8.43
C ALA A 11 -17.88 -0.52 -8.07
N SER A 12 -19.17 -0.22 -8.16
CA SER A 12 -20.24 -1.20 -8.24
C SER A 12 -20.10 -2.05 -9.51
N PHE A 13 -20.07 -3.37 -9.33
CA PHE A 13 -20.02 -4.33 -10.42
C PHE A 13 -21.37 -4.31 -11.18
N SER A 14 -21.39 -3.71 -12.37
CA SER A 14 -22.57 -3.76 -13.24
C SER A 14 -22.72 -5.19 -13.78
N ARG A 15 -23.83 -5.86 -13.41
CA ARG A 15 -24.24 -7.20 -13.88
C ARG A 15 -24.61 -7.27 -15.38
N ARG A 16 -24.00 -6.46 -16.24
CA ARG A 16 -24.21 -6.53 -17.70
C ARG A 16 -22.92 -7.01 -18.35
N GLY A 17 -22.78 -8.34 -18.42
CA GLY A 17 -21.65 -8.99 -19.08
C GLY A 17 -21.40 -10.46 -18.70
N HIS A 18 -22.37 -11.14 -18.08
CA HIS A 18 -22.21 -12.52 -17.58
C HIS A 18 -21.86 -13.57 -18.66
N SER A 19 -22.03 -13.28 -19.95
CA SER A 19 -21.87 -14.29 -21.02
C SER A 19 -20.42 -14.55 -21.47
N VAL A 20 -19.41 -13.78 -21.02
CA VAL A 20 -18.01 -13.95 -21.46
C VAL A 20 -17.14 -14.73 -20.47
N LEU A 21 -17.63 -14.96 -19.24
CA LEU A 21 -16.85 -15.63 -18.18
C LEU A 21 -17.06 -17.16 -18.11
N GLU A 22 -18.10 -17.70 -18.75
CA GLU A 22 -18.62 -19.05 -18.46
C GLU A 22 -17.88 -20.24 -19.11
N SER A 23 -16.63 -20.11 -19.59
CA SER A 23 -15.92 -21.29 -20.14
C SER A 23 -14.39 -21.26 -20.14
N LYS A 24 -13.76 -20.28 -19.48
CA LYS A 24 -12.30 -20.13 -19.50
C LYS A 24 -11.71 -20.28 -18.11
N ALA A 25 -10.67 -21.12 -17.98
CA ALA A 25 -9.83 -21.18 -16.79
C ALA A 25 -8.94 -19.92 -16.72
N TRP A 26 -9.50 -18.81 -16.24
CA TRP A 26 -8.82 -17.52 -16.13
C TRP A 26 -7.58 -17.60 -15.25
N ARG A 27 -6.47 -17.03 -15.69
CA ARG A 27 -5.26 -16.81 -14.87
C ARG A 27 -5.12 -15.33 -14.59
N LEU A 28 -5.37 -14.92 -13.37
CA LEU A 28 -5.33 -13.51 -12.96
C LEU A 28 -4.15 -13.25 -12.02
N PHE A 29 -3.61 -12.04 -12.09
CA PHE A 29 -2.53 -11.58 -11.22
C PHE A 29 -2.99 -10.37 -10.40
N TYR A 30 -2.66 -10.33 -9.12
CA TYR A 30 -2.94 -9.19 -8.26
C TYR A 30 -1.67 -8.80 -7.45
N PRO A 31 -0.95 -7.72 -7.83
CA PRO A 31 0.31 -7.31 -7.21
C PRO A 31 0.22 -6.69 -5.81
N THR A 32 -0.98 -6.50 -5.31
CA THR A 32 -1.28 -5.71 -4.10
C THR A 32 -2.51 -6.30 -3.43
N VAL A 33 -2.44 -7.57 -3.02
CA VAL A 33 -3.63 -8.32 -2.58
C VAL A 33 -4.32 -7.70 -1.35
N GLY A 34 -3.56 -7.00 -0.50
CA GLY A 34 -4.08 -6.45 0.75
C GLY A 34 -4.78 -7.53 1.58
N ALA A 35 -5.94 -7.22 2.15
CA ALA A 35 -6.73 -8.17 2.94
C ALA A 35 -7.52 -9.21 2.10
N GLY A 36 -7.43 -9.18 0.76
CA GLY A 36 -8.08 -10.18 -0.10
C GLY A 36 -9.51 -9.87 -0.55
N GLY A 37 -10.06 -8.68 -0.25
CA GLY A 37 -11.43 -8.31 -0.60
C GLY A 37 -11.74 -8.40 -2.10
N HIS A 38 -10.92 -7.78 -2.97
CA HIS A 38 -11.12 -7.90 -4.42
C HIS A 38 -10.82 -9.32 -4.93
N SER A 39 -9.83 -10.00 -4.36
CA SER A 39 -9.49 -11.38 -4.71
C SER A 39 -10.67 -12.33 -4.51
N ARG A 40 -11.41 -12.16 -3.41
CA ARG A 40 -12.62 -12.94 -3.13
C ARG A 40 -13.63 -12.80 -4.26
N VAL A 41 -13.97 -11.56 -4.62
CA VAL A 41 -14.93 -11.26 -5.70
C VAL A 41 -14.45 -11.83 -7.03
N ILE A 42 -13.16 -11.69 -7.35
CA ILE A 42 -12.55 -12.27 -8.54
C ILE A 42 -12.72 -13.79 -8.59
N LEU A 43 -12.43 -14.49 -7.49
CA LEU A 43 -12.49 -15.94 -7.41
C LEU A 43 -13.93 -16.48 -7.45
N GLU A 44 -14.90 -15.73 -6.90
CA GLU A 44 -16.32 -16.02 -7.03
C GLU A 44 -16.79 -15.89 -8.49
N LEU A 45 -16.40 -14.82 -9.19
CA LEU A 45 -16.79 -14.56 -10.58
C LEU A 45 -16.12 -15.48 -11.61
N THR A 46 -14.94 -16.00 -11.28
CA THR A 46 -14.17 -16.89 -12.17
C THR A 46 -14.30 -18.36 -11.78
N ALA A 47 -15.26 -18.69 -10.91
CA ALA A 47 -15.57 -20.07 -10.57
C ALA A 47 -16.01 -20.87 -11.82
N PRO A 48 -15.74 -22.19 -11.87
CA PRO A 48 -15.02 -22.96 -10.85
C PRO A 48 -13.49 -22.96 -11.01
N ASP A 49 -12.97 -22.57 -12.19
CA ASP A 49 -11.60 -22.92 -12.59
C ASP A 49 -10.59 -21.76 -12.55
N GLY A 50 -11.05 -20.53 -12.33
CA GLY A 50 -10.18 -19.36 -12.31
C GLY A 50 -9.13 -19.44 -11.21
N LYS A 51 -7.90 -19.07 -11.55
CA LYS A 51 -6.74 -19.04 -10.65
C LYS A 51 -6.23 -17.62 -10.48
N LEU A 52 -5.78 -17.32 -9.26
CA LEU A 52 -5.24 -16.03 -8.88
C LEU A 52 -3.83 -16.21 -8.31
N LEU A 53 -2.87 -15.46 -8.86
CA LEU A 53 -1.59 -15.21 -8.23
C LEU A 53 -1.68 -13.88 -7.48
N ALA A 54 -1.71 -13.95 -6.17
CA ALA A 54 -1.84 -12.83 -5.25
C ALA A 54 -0.49 -12.57 -4.58
N ILE A 55 0.04 -11.36 -4.74
CA ILE A 55 1.30 -10.97 -4.09
C ILE A 55 1.10 -9.71 -3.27
N ASP A 56 1.90 -9.57 -2.22
CA ASP A 56 2.02 -8.36 -1.42
C ASP A 56 3.43 -8.31 -0.83
N GLN A 57 3.90 -7.10 -0.55
CA GLN A 57 5.17 -6.91 0.18
C GLN A 57 4.96 -6.89 1.70
N ASP A 58 3.71 -6.75 2.16
CA ASP A 58 3.36 -6.82 3.58
C ASP A 58 2.91 -8.25 3.96
N GLU A 59 3.73 -8.94 4.76
CA GLU A 59 3.42 -10.29 5.26
C GLU A 59 2.11 -10.34 6.08
N SER A 60 1.74 -9.25 6.76
CA SER A 60 0.50 -9.22 7.54
C SER A 60 -0.74 -9.20 6.64
N ALA A 61 -0.64 -8.54 5.48
CA ALA A 61 -1.68 -8.56 4.46
C ALA A 61 -1.84 -9.97 3.87
N LEU A 62 -0.73 -10.62 3.53
CA LEU A 62 -0.75 -12.01 3.03
C LEU A 62 -1.33 -12.99 4.04
N THR A 63 -0.99 -12.83 5.32
CA THR A 63 -1.52 -13.67 6.39
C THR A 63 -3.05 -13.53 6.47
N GLN A 64 -3.57 -12.30 6.44
CA GLN A 64 -5.01 -12.08 6.49
C GLN A 64 -5.71 -12.56 5.21
N ALA A 65 -5.15 -12.27 4.04
CA ALA A 65 -5.72 -12.74 2.77
C ALA A 65 -5.73 -14.27 2.68
N GLY A 66 -4.71 -14.93 3.20
CA GLY A 66 -4.64 -16.39 3.29
C GLY A 66 -5.78 -16.98 4.15
N GLN A 67 -6.14 -16.30 5.23
CA GLN A 67 -7.29 -16.68 6.07
C GLN A 67 -8.62 -16.44 5.35
N GLU A 68 -8.82 -15.24 4.79
CA GLU A 68 -10.07 -14.87 4.09
C GLU A 68 -10.34 -15.76 2.86
N LEU A 69 -9.29 -16.14 2.13
CA LEU A 69 -9.40 -16.85 0.87
C LEU A 69 -9.18 -18.36 0.99
N ALA A 70 -9.07 -18.89 2.22
CA ALA A 70 -8.84 -20.33 2.47
C ALA A 70 -9.89 -21.22 1.79
N VAL A 71 -11.13 -20.74 1.68
CA VAL A 71 -12.25 -21.45 1.03
C VAL A 71 -12.01 -21.74 -0.47
N PHE A 72 -11.14 -20.97 -1.14
CA PHE A 72 -10.82 -21.16 -2.55
C PHE A 72 -9.68 -22.15 -2.79
N GLY A 73 -9.01 -22.61 -1.72
CA GLY A 73 -7.98 -23.64 -1.75
C GLY A 73 -6.90 -23.38 -2.83
N PRO A 74 -6.61 -24.34 -3.71
CA PRO A 74 -5.50 -24.25 -4.67
C PRO A 74 -5.74 -23.24 -5.82
N ARG A 75 -6.90 -22.57 -5.86
CA ARG A 75 -7.18 -21.52 -6.84
C ARG A 75 -6.43 -20.22 -6.53
N VAL A 76 -5.85 -20.08 -5.34
CA VAL A 76 -5.09 -18.90 -4.93
C VAL A 76 -3.67 -19.31 -4.58
N VAL A 77 -2.71 -18.58 -5.14
CA VAL A 77 -1.29 -18.71 -4.84
C VAL A 77 -0.82 -17.40 -4.24
N PHE A 78 -0.28 -17.45 -3.02
CA PHE A 78 0.25 -16.29 -2.33
C PHE A 78 1.77 -16.24 -2.43
N VAL A 79 2.32 -15.07 -2.73
CA VAL A 79 3.78 -14.86 -2.74
C VAL A 79 4.10 -13.55 -2.03
N HIS A 80 5.01 -13.62 -1.06
CA HIS A 80 5.64 -12.43 -0.48
C HIS A 80 6.66 -11.87 -1.46
N ALA A 81 6.31 -10.77 -2.12
CA ALA A 81 7.11 -10.13 -3.14
C ALA A 81 6.67 -8.69 -3.35
N ASN A 82 7.60 -7.84 -3.77
CA ASN A 82 7.26 -6.49 -4.22
C ASN A 82 6.71 -6.53 -5.66
N PHE A 83 5.71 -5.69 -5.97
CA PHE A 83 5.13 -5.64 -7.32
C PHE A 83 6.15 -5.29 -8.42
N ARG A 84 7.30 -4.69 -8.11
CA ARG A 84 8.37 -4.49 -9.10
C ARG A 84 8.90 -5.81 -9.67
N GLU A 85 8.68 -6.93 -8.97
CA GLU A 85 9.12 -8.28 -9.33
C GLU A 85 8.02 -9.08 -10.03
N VAL A 86 6.88 -8.46 -10.39
CA VAL A 86 5.70 -9.11 -11.01
C VAL A 86 6.08 -10.06 -12.15
N ALA A 87 6.91 -9.63 -13.09
CA ALA A 87 7.26 -10.46 -14.25
C ALA A 87 8.00 -11.74 -13.87
N GLN A 88 8.95 -11.65 -12.94
CA GLN A 88 9.72 -12.79 -12.44
C GLN A 88 8.83 -13.72 -11.61
N VAL A 89 8.03 -13.17 -10.70
CA VAL A 89 7.14 -13.95 -9.84
C VAL A 89 6.07 -14.66 -10.67
N ALA A 90 5.47 -13.96 -11.63
CA ALA A 90 4.51 -14.56 -12.56
C ALA A 90 5.12 -15.72 -13.34
N ALA A 91 6.35 -15.57 -13.85
CA ALA A 91 7.03 -16.64 -14.57
C ALA A 91 7.30 -17.87 -13.69
N ALA A 92 7.81 -17.64 -12.47
CA ALA A 92 8.12 -18.72 -11.53
C ALA A 92 6.89 -19.55 -11.11
N HIS A 93 5.68 -18.96 -11.19
CA HIS A 93 4.44 -19.60 -10.74
C HIS A 93 3.52 -20.01 -11.90
N GLY A 94 3.97 -19.92 -13.15
CA GLY A 94 3.20 -20.33 -14.32
C GLY A 94 2.12 -19.33 -14.78
N PHE A 95 2.31 -18.05 -14.48
CA PHE A 95 1.42 -16.93 -14.81
C PHE A 95 1.97 -15.98 -15.90
N SER A 96 3.02 -16.35 -16.64
CA SER A 96 3.60 -15.51 -17.72
C SER A 96 2.60 -15.08 -18.81
N GLY A 97 1.50 -15.81 -18.98
CA GLY A 97 0.41 -15.51 -19.92
C GLY A 97 -0.91 -15.21 -19.22
N CYS A 98 -0.88 -14.48 -18.11
CA CYS A 98 -2.08 -14.11 -17.37
C CYS A 98 -3.09 -13.38 -18.28
N ASP A 99 -4.36 -13.65 -18.04
CA ASP A 99 -5.49 -13.09 -18.78
C ASP A 99 -5.84 -11.67 -18.31
N GLY A 100 -5.37 -11.27 -17.13
CA GLY A 100 -5.61 -9.96 -16.55
C GLY A 100 -4.76 -9.70 -15.32
N VAL A 101 -4.54 -8.40 -15.06
CA VAL A 101 -3.84 -7.90 -13.88
C VAL A 101 -4.75 -6.85 -13.22
N LEU A 102 -5.00 -7.00 -11.93
CA LEU A 102 -5.60 -5.96 -11.10
C LEU A 102 -4.51 -5.38 -10.22
N ALA A 103 -4.38 -4.06 -10.09
CA ALA A 103 -3.46 -3.43 -9.13
C ALA A 103 -4.17 -2.29 -8.41
N ASP A 104 -4.05 -2.26 -7.08
CA ASP A 104 -4.58 -1.21 -6.22
C ASP A 104 -3.41 -0.58 -5.47
N ILE A 105 -2.96 0.57 -5.97
CA ILE A 105 -1.75 1.22 -5.49
C ILE A 105 -2.13 2.19 -4.36
N GLY A 106 -1.72 1.85 -3.16
CA GLY A 106 -1.92 2.68 -1.97
C GLY A 106 -1.50 1.96 -0.70
N ILE A 107 -1.71 2.63 0.43
CA ILE A 107 -1.63 2.01 1.76
C ILE A 107 -2.97 1.36 2.09
N SER A 108 -2.93 0.19 2.72
CA SER A 108 -4.17 -0.47 3.18
C SER A 108 -4.69 0.20 4.45
N SER A 109 -6.00 0.08 4.71
CA SER A 109 -6.58 0.54 5.99
C SER A 109 -5.91 -0.12 7.18
N MET A 110 -5.55 -1.40 7.08
CA MET A 110 -4.84 -2.13 8.13
C MET A 110 -3.52 -1.46 8.54
N MET A 111 -2.78 -0.92 7.57
CA MET A 111 -1.54 -0.20 7.83
C MET A 111 -1.78 1.12 8.57
N VAL A 112 -2.87 1.81 8.23
CA VAL A 112 -3.28 3.08 8.86
C VAL A 112 -3.88 2.85 10.26
N ASP A 113 -4.59 1.74 10.43
CA ASP A 113 -5.30 1.36 11.65
C ASP A 113 -4.41 0.65 12.68
N ASP A 114 -3.21 0.22 12.32
CA ASP A 114 -2.22 -0.28 13.27
C ASP A 114 -1.23 0.84 13.65
N PRO A 115 -1.36 1.44 14.86
CA PRO A 115 -0.44 2.50 15.28
C PRO A 115 1.01 2.02 15.37
N SER A 116 1.27 0.72 15.54
CA SER A 116 2.63 0.17 15.56
C SER A 116 3.34 0.26 14.21
N ARG A 117 2.60 0.55 13.13
CA ARG A 117 3.14 0.75 11.77
C ARG A 117 3.56 2.19 11.51
N GLY A 118 3.00 3.15 12.24
CA GLY A 118 3.37 4.56 12.12
C GLY A 118 2.92 5.28 10.84
N PHE A 119 2.07 4.67 9.99
CA PHE A 119 1.53 5.34 8.78
C PHE A 119 0.53 6.47 9.10
N SER A 120 -0.04 6.45 10.30
CA SER A 120 -1.00 7.45 10.75
C SER A 120 -0.45 8.21 11.96
N PHE A 121 -0.78 9.50 12.03
CA PHE A 121 -0.54 10.34 13.20
C PHE A 121 -1.82 10.58 14.03
N MET A 122 -2.94 9.93 13.67
CA MET A 122 -4.17 9.99 14.47
C MET A 122 -4.02 9.30 15.82
N ARG A 123 -3.15 8.29 15.88
CA ARG A 123 -2.68 7.63 17.11
C ARG A 123 -1.17 7.68 17.14
N GLU A 124 -0.61 7.90 18.31
CA GLU A 124 0.84 7.92 18.48
C GLU A 124 1.43 6.52 18.27
N GLY A 125 2.54 6.47 17.54
CA GLY A 125 3.25 5.23 17.21
C GLY A 125 4.70 5.50 16.84
N PRO A 126 5.51 4.44 16.63
CA PRO A 126 6.89 4.58 16.17
C PRO A 126 6.94 5.11 14.73
N LEU A 127 8.07 5.72 14.36
CA LEU A 127 8.35 6.13 12.97
C LEU A 127 8.87 4.93 12.16
N ASP A 128 8.03 3.92 11.91
CA ASP A 128 8.40 2.77 11.08
C ASP A 128 8.11 3.05 9.60
N MET A 129 6.81 3.09 9.24
CA MET A 129 6.28 3.34 7.89
C MET A 129 6.76 2.37 6.80
N ARG A 130 7.37 1.24 7.15
CA ARG A 130 7.67 0.19 6.17
C ARG A 130 6.41 -0.62 5.87
N MET A 131 6.12 -0.77 4.58
CA MET A 131 5.14 -1.77 4.12
C MET A 131 5.69 -3.18 4.34
N ASP A 132 6.97 -3.37 3.98
CA ASP A 132 7.72 -4.60 4.18
C ASP A 132 8.70 -4.43 5.35
N ARG A 133 8.38 -5.04 6.49
CA ARG A 133 9.18 -4.95 7.73
C ARG A 133 10.53 -5.70 7.65
N THR A 134 10.78 -6.47 6.59
CA THR A 134 12.09 -7.09 6.35
C THR A 134 13.12 -6.08 5.84
N GLN A 135 12.68 -4.95 5.29
CA GLN A 135 13.58 -3.90 4.79
C GLN A 135 14.23 -3.11 5.93
N PRO A 136 15.50 -2.68 5.82
CA PRO A 136 16.21 -2.06 6.93
C PRO A 136 15.84 -0.59 7.18
N LEU A 137 15.40 0.15 6.16
CA LEU A 137 15.20 1.60 6.25
C LEU A 137 13.83 1.95 6.85
N THR A 138 13.83 2.57 8.03
CA THR A 138 12.61 3.09 8.69
C THR A 138 12.47 4.59 8.48
N ALA A 139 11.26 5.13 8.68
CA ALA A 139 11.07 6.59 8.73
C ALA A 139 11.88 7.24 9.87
N ALA A 140 12.09 6.53 10.98
CA ALA A 140 12.93 6.97 12.09
C ALA A 140 14.37 7.20 11.63
N GLU A 141 14.93 6.27 10.85
CA GLU A 141 16.25 6.41 10.26
C GLU A 141 16.31 7.63 9.35
N VAL A 142 15.35 7.76 8.42
CA VAL A 142 15.27 8.91 7.49
C VAL A 142 15.26 10.25 8.25
N VAL A 143 14.33 10.44 9.20
CA VAL A 143 14.19 11.75 9.86
C VAL A 143 15.34 12.07 10.81
N ASN A 144 16.04 11.07 11.35
CA ASN A 144 17.10 11.27 12.34
C ASN A 144 18.51 11.32 11.74
N THR A 145 18.76 10.68 10.59
CA THR A 145 20.14 10.53 10.07
C THR A 145 20.38 11.21 8.72
N PHE A 146 19.36 11.42 7.88
CA PHE A 146 19.55 12.06 6.58
C PHE A 146 19.90 13.55 6.73
N SER A 147 20.46 14.18 5.70
CA SER A 147 20.76 15.62 5.75
C SER A 147 19.47 16.47 5.69
N GLU A 148 19.53 17.74 6.13
CA GLU A 148 18.41 18.69 5.96
C GLU A 148 17.98 18.78 4.50
N LYS A 149 18.95 18.75 3.57
CA LYS A 149 18.69 18.83 2.13
C LYS A 149 17.95 17.59 1.64
N ASP A 150 18.41 16.40 2.00
CA ASP A 150 17.78 15.16 1.53
C ASP A 150 16.35 15.03 2.05
N ILE A 151 16.10 15.41 3.32
CA ILE A 151 14.74 15.47 3.86
C ILE A 151 13.90 16.49 3.08
N ALA A 152 14.42 17.69 2.81
CA ALA A 152 13.69 18.69 2.05
C ALA A 152 13.35 18.20 0.63
N ASP A 153 14.26 17.48 -0.03
CA ASP A 153 14.06 16.94 -1.37
C ASP A 153 13.00 15.83 -1.35
N ILE A 154 13.02 14.92 -0.35
CA ILE A 154 11.98 13.90 -0.14
C ILE A 154 10.60 14.56 0.01
N LEU A 155 10.47 15.53 0.94
CA LEU A 155 9.21 16.21 1.21
C LEU A 155 8.69 17.01 0.00
N PHE A 156 9.60 17.55 -0.80
CA PHE A 156 9.24 18.30 -2.00
C PHE A 156 8.76 17.38 -3.13
N HIS A 157 9.50 16.31 -3.42
CA HIS A 157 9.25 15.45 -4.57
C HIS A 157 8.09 14.46 -4.34
N TYR A 158 7.99 13.89 -3.13
CA TYR A 158 6.96 12.87 -2.83
C TYR A 158 5.75 13.45 -2.12
N GLY A 159 5.96 14.39 -1.20
CA GLY A 159 4.88 15.02 -0.43
C GLY A 159 4.26 16.26 -1.06
N GLU A 160 4.81 16.76 -2.17
CA GLU A 160 4.43 18.04 -2.80
C GLU A 160 4.38 19.21 -1.80
N GLU A 161 5.27 19.19 -0.79
CA GLU A 161 5.27 20.14 0.31
C GLU A 161 6.02 21.42 -0.06
N ARG A 162 5.28 22.51 -0.27
CA ARG A 162 5.84 23.82 -0.66
C ARG A 162 6.78 24.41 0.40
N ARG A 163 6.58 24.07 1.67
CA ARG A 163 7.43 24.48 2.80
C ARG A 163 8.48 23.42 3.15
N SER A 164 8.81 22.51 2.23
CA SER A 164 9.71 21.37 2.46
C SER A 164 11.00 21.77 3.18
N ARG A 165 11.69 22.81 2.71
CA ARG A 165 12.94 23.31 3.32
C ARG A 165 12.75 23.77 4.77
N ALA A 166 11.67 24.48 5.06
CA ALA A 166 11.40 24.97 6.41
C ALA A 166 11.01 23.82 7.35
N ILE A 167 10.20 22.86 6.86
CA ILE A 167 9.82 21.66 7.62
C ILE A 167 11.03 20.77 7.87
N ALA A 168 11.87 20.51 6.87
CA ALA A 168 13.10 19.74 7.02
C ALA A 168 14.02 20.35 8.07
N ARG A 169 14.21 21.68 8.07
CA ARG A 169 14.96 22.39 9.11
C ARG A 169 14.36 22.19 10.50
N SER A 170 13.03 22.23 10.61
CA SER A 170 12.32 21.99 11.88
C SER A 170 12.50 20.56 12.38
N ILE A 171 12.48 19.58 11.47
CA ILE A 171 12.75 18.17 11.76
C ILE A 171 14.18 18.00 12.29
N VAL A 172 15.18 18.51 11.57
CA VAL A 172 16.60 18.41 11.97
C VAL A 172 16.85 19.06 13.33
N ARG A 173 16.28 20.25 13.57
CA ARG A 173 16.36 20.92 14.89
C ARG A 173 15.64 20.18 16.01
N GLY A 174 14.63 19.38 15.66
CA GLY A 174 13.82 18.62 16.61
C GLY A 174 14.39 17.26 16.99
N ARG A 175 15.50 16.84 16.39
CA ARG A 175 16.12 15.52 16.64
C ARG A 175 16.53 15.33 18.10
N PRO A 176 16.44 14.08 18.63
CA PRO A 176 15.90 12.89 17.97
C PRO A 176 14.36 12.87 18.00
N LEU A 177 13.73 12.47 16.89
CA LEU A 177 12.29 12.20 16.81
C LEU A 177 12.06 10.72 17.09
N ARG A 178 11.20 10.41 18.06
CA ARG A 178 10.94 9.04 18.53
C ARG A 178 9.57 8.51 18.11
N SER A 179 8.60 9.39 17.88
CA SER A 179 7.24 9.01 17.52
C SER A 179 6.63 9.83 16.39
N THR A 180 5.52 9.35 15.84
CA THR A 180 4.68 10.11 14.90
C THR A 180 4.25 11.45 15.48
N ALA A 181 4.02 11.53 16.80
CA ALA A 181 3.69 12.77 17.48
C ALA A 181 4.86 13.77 17.52
N ASP A 182 6.10 13.30 17.66
CA ASP A 182 7.30 14.18 17.53
C ASP A 182 7.39 14.80 16.14
N LEU A 183 7.18 13.98 15.11
CA LEU A 183 7.21 14.43 13.71
C LEU A 183 6.11 15.45 13.44
N VAL A 184 4.88 15.20 13.90
CA VAL A 184 3.78 16.17 13.82
C VAL A 184 4.14 17.49 14.49
N ARG A 185 4.69 17.46 15.72
CA ARG A 185 5.11 18.68 16.41
C ARG A 185 6.16 19.47 15.62
N ALA A 186 7.13 18.78 15.01
CA ALA A 186 8.13 19.44 14.16
C ALA A 186 7.48 20.12 12.95
N ILE A 187 6.51 19.47 12.30
CA ILE A 187 5.78 20.03 11.16
C ILE A 187 4.93 21.23 11.59
N GLU A 188 4.15 21.12 12.67
CA GLU A 188 3.23 22.17 13.13
C GLU A 188 3.94 23.47 13.52
N ARG A 189 5.19 23.43 13.99
CA ARG A 189 6.00 24.63 14.27
C ARG A 189 6.17 25.54 13.04
N VAL A 190 6.17 24.95 11.85
CA VAL A 190 6.27 25.66 10.56
C VAL A 190 4.90 25.80 9.93
N ALA A 191 4.12 24.73 10.03
CA ALA A 191 2.91 24.57 9.25
C ALA A 191 1.69 25.26 9.85
N GLY A 192 1.73 25.51 11.16
CA GLY A 192 0.58 25.80 12.00
C GLY A 192 -0.16 24.53 12.38
N ARG A 193 -1.10 24.65 13.31
CA ARG A 193 -2.06 23.59 13.66
C ARG A 193 -3.13 23.43 12.59
N PRO A 194 -3.76 22.24 12.48
CA PRO A 194 -4.91 22.05 11.61
C PRO A 194 -6.00 23.08 11.89
N ARG A 195 -6.59 23.63 10.83
CA ARG A 195 -7.79 24.48 10.91
C ARG A 195 -9.02 23.61 10.71
N TYR A 196 -10.12 23.95 11.37
CA TYR A 196 -11.38 23.22 11.24
C TYR A 196 -11.79 23.07 9.76
N GLY A 197 -12.18 21.85 9.37
CA GLY A 197 -12.57 21.51 8.01
C GLY A 197 -11.44 21.42 6.98
N ARG A 198 -10.17 21.52 7.40
CA ARG A 198 -9.01 21.35 6.50
C ARG A 198 -8.20 20.11 6.83
N ILE A 199 -7.58 19.54 5.80
CA ILE A 199 -6.62 18.43 5.92
C ILE A 199 -5.49 18.85 6.88
N HIS A 200 -5.07 17.90 7.71
CA HIS A 200 -3.99 18.12 8.65
C HIS A 200 -2.69 18.47 7.91
N PRO A 201 -1.92 19.48 8.35
CA PRO A 201 -0.70 19.90 7.65
C PRO A 201 0.36 18.80 7.54
N ALA A 202 0.38 17.85 8.49
CA ALA A 202 1.29 16.70 8.45
C ALA A 202 0.97 15.67 7.36
N THR A 203 -0.23 15.67 6.76
CA THR A 203 -0.64 14.66 5.77
C THR A 203 0.34 14.57 4.60
N ARG A 204 0.82 15.70 4.08
CA ARG A 204 1.79 15.75 2.98
C ARG A 204 3.17 15.22 3.33
N THR A 205 3.57 15.35 4.60
CA THR A 205 4.87 14.86 5.07
C THR A 205 4.85 13.36 5.37
N PHE A 206 3.68 12.80 5.67
CA PHE A 206 3.49 11.38 5.95
C PHE A 206 3.19 10.54 4.69
N GLN A 207 2.84 11.18 3.57
CA GLN A 207 2.66 10.56 2.26
C GLN A 207 4.00 10.21 1.63
#